data_AF-A0A7X0SAP0-F1
#
_entry.id   AF-A0A7X0SAP0-F1
#
_cell.length_a   1.000
_cell.length_b   1.000
_cell.length_c   1.000
_cell.angle_alpha   90.00
_cell.angle_beta   90.00
_cell.angle_gamma   90.00
#
_symmetry.space_group_name_H-M   'P 1'
#
loop_
_entity.id
_entity.type
_entity.pdbx_description
1 polymer ?
#
loop_
_entity_poly.entity_id
_entity_poly.type
_entity_poly.pdbx_seq_one_letter_code
_entity_poly.pdbx_strand_id
1 'polypeptide(L)'
;MKKLLSLVMCILITGSVSCSRAKELVKKKVSTEVTKEIGNFIEFMNYGYFDESEFVEKYTLTDGKLKDLPYSQIWDLQRASANDFMNEDIEVYKILVKNHRLSNLPGNKLSETEVFIMLSDGNIMGGYSIPKLDTVGSVYSIDGWDNDELTKELKANPVVETKSTDKKIIATEVYTGYIKANSTDWRNVEINKLDREPIQTVLDYKITSINMTNEFDDFFTVSIGYDIKSVKESSQWVAGNGEDGPDNWIINKSGFADIMKVGKNKYVKIKGYTG
;
A
#
# COMPACT_ATOMS: atom_id res chain seq x y z
N MET A 1 -14.36 79.74 -23.17
CA MET A 1 -14.07 78.31 -22.86
C MET A 1 -15.28 77.47 -23.23
N LYS A 2 -15.03 76.26 -23.71
CA LYS A 2 -15.90 75.44 -24.56
C LYS A 2 -17.23 75.00 -23.89
N LYS A 3 -18.24 74.89 -24.75
CA LYS A 3 -19.62 74.44 -24.57
C LYS A 3 -19.73 72.97 -24.12
N LEU A 4 -20.91 72.60 -23.58
CA LEU A 4 -21.89 71.57 -24.05
C LEU A 4 -22.52 70.85 -22.83
N LEU A 5 -23.80 71.07 -22.48
CA LEU A 5 -24.98 70.30 -22.91
C LEU A 5 -24.75 68.77 -23.10
N SER A 6 -25.42 67.92 -22.32
CA SER A 6 -26.46 67.01 -22.82
C SER A 6 -26.97 66.05 -21.73
N LEU A 7 -28.30 66.00 -21.61
CA LEU A 7 -29.13 64.90 -21.13
C LEU A 7 -28.82 63.60 -21.92
N VAL A 8 -29.08 62.39 -21.39
CA VAL A 8 -29.74 61.24 -22.09
C VAL A 8 -29.56 59.87 -21.38
N MET A 9 -30.69 59.15 -21.35
CA MET A 9 -31.00 57.70 -21.29
C MET A 9 -30.49 56.76 -20.20
N CYS A 10 -31.48 56.05 -19.63
CA CYS A 10 -31.45 54.68 -19.13
C CYS A 10 -30.85 53.68 -20.12
N ILE A 11 -30.02 52.76 -19.63
CA ILE A 11 -29.85 51.43 -20.21
C ILE A 11 -29.98 50.39 -19.08
N LEU A 12 -31.11 49.69 -19.07
CA LEU A 12 -31.29 48.40 -18.43
C LEU A 12 -30.42 47.38 -19.17
N ILE A 13 -29.40 46.85 -18.51
CA ILE A 13 -28.67 45.67 -18.99
C ILE A 13 -29.24 44.46 -18.28
N THR A 14 -30.17 43.78 -18.94
CA THR A 14 -30.48 42.38 -18.69
C THR A 14 -29.29 41.55 -19.17
N GLY A 15 -28.37 41.26 -18.26
CA GLY A 15 -27.27 40.32 -18.49
C GLY A 15 -27.69 38.93 -18.03
N SER A 16 -28.01 38.06 -18.99
CA SER A 16 -28.02 36.62 -18.82
C SER A 16 -26.68 36.16 -18.24
N VAL A 17 -26.66 35.72 -16.98
CA VAL A 17 -25.57 34.91 -16.47
C VAL A 17 -25.71 33.54 -17.14
N SER A 18 -25.16 33.49 -18.35
CA SER A 18 -24.87 32.28 -19.09
C SER A 18 -24.16 31.29 -18.17
N CYS A 19 -24.54 30.04 -18.35
CA CYS A 19 -24.01 28.84 -17.72
C CYS A 19 -22.50 28.66 -18.02
N SER A 20 -21.66 29.52 -17.44
CA SER A 20 -20.20 29.37 -17.42
C SER A 20 -19.67 28.99 -16.03
N ARG A 21 -20.50 29.10 -15.00
CA ARG A 21 -20.19 28.71 -13.62
C ARG A 21 -20.25 27.19 -13.37
N ALA A 22 -20.65 26.40 -14.36
CA ALA A 22 -20.80 24.94 -14.27
C ALA A 22 -19.63 24.14 -14.89
N LYS A 23 -18.64 24.81 -15.49
CA LYS A 23 -17.39 24.18 -15.98
C LYS A 23 -16.15 24.57 -15.17
N GLU A 24 -16.34 25.40 -14.15
CA GLU A 24 -15.35 25.74 -13.13
C GLU A 24 -15.44 24.80 -11.92
N LEU A 25 -15.85 23.54 -12.15
CA LEU A 25 -15.36 22.43 -11.33
C LEU A 25 -13.93 22.22 -11.77
N VAL A 26 -13.06 23.03 -11.18
CA VAL A 26 -11.62 22.92 -11.18
C VAL A 26 -11.26 21.43 -11.10
N LYS A 27 -10.75 20.85 -12.21
CA LYS A 27 -9.83 19.72 -12.12
C LYS A 27 -8.74 20.21 -11.17
N LYS A 28 -8.86 19.91 -9.88
CA LYS A 28 -7.90 20.33 -8.85
C LYS A 28 -6.58 19.80 -9.32
N LYS A 29 -5.74 20.69 -9.85
CA LYS A 29 -4.43 20.32 -10.37
C LYS A 29 -3.69 19.69 -9.20
N VAL A 30 -3.46 18.39 -9.29
CA VAL A 30 -2.70 17.64 -8.29
C VAL A 30 -1.37 18.36 -8.10
N SER A 31 -0.91 18.51 -6.86
CA SER A 31 0.39 19.14 -6.64
C SER A 31 1.47 18.29 -7.32
N THR A 32 2.49 18.94 -7.87
CA THR A 32 3.58 18.25 -8.56
C THR A 32 4.28 17.24 -7.65
N GLU A 33 4.32 17.50 -6.35
CA GLU A 33 4.92 16.60 -5.36
C GLU A 33 4.11 15.32 -5.17
N VAL A 34 2.78 15.43 -5.00
CA VAL A 34 1.92 14.25 -4.84
C VAL A 34 1.93 13.38 -6.09
N THR A 35 1.91 13.99 -7.29
CA THR A 35 2.02 13.22 -8.54
C THR A 35 3.37 12.50 -8.64
N LYS A 36 4.46 13.13 -8.21
CA LYS A 36 5.78 12.50 -8.20
C LYS A 36 5.84 11.33 -7.23
N GLU A 37 5.29 11.48 -6.03
CA GLU A 37 5.29 10.42 -5.02
C GLU A 37 4.43 9.22 -5.44
N ILE A 38 3.27 9.47 -6.04
CA ILE A 38 2.46 8.43 -6.68
C ILE A 38 3.25 7.73 -7.79
N GLY A 39 3.97 8.48 -8.63
CA GLY A 39 4.83 7.91 -9.67
C GLY A 39 5.90 6.98 -9.10
N ASN A 40 6.64 7.44 -8.09
CA ASN A 40 7.65 6.65 -7.37
C ASN A 40 7.04 5.35 -6.80
N PHE A 41 5.87 5.43 -6.19
CA PHE A 41 5.18 4.29 -5.62
C PHE A 41 4.78 3.26 -6.69
N ILE A 42 4.26 3.71 -7.83
CA ILE A 42 3.85 2.83 -8.92
C ILE A 42 5.04 2.10 -9.55
N GLU A 43 6.16 2.80 -9.71
CA GLU A 43 7.43 2.21 -10.14
C GLU A 43 7.94 1.19 -9.11
N PHE A 44 7.94 1.55 -7.83
CA PHE A 44 8.35 0.67 -6.72
C PHE A 44 7.50 -0.61 -6.65
N MET A 45 6.18 -0.48 -6.84
CA MET A 45 5.28 -1.63 -6.88
C MET A 45 5.38 -2.45 -8.17
N ASN A 46 6.11 -1.96 -9.17
CA ASN A 46 6.29 -2.56 -10.49
C ASN A 46 4.96 -2.77 -11.22
N TYR A 47 4.01 -1.83 -11.12
CA TYR A 47 2.68 -1.97 -11.73
C TYR A 47 2.63 -1.67 -13.24
N GLY A 48 3.75 -1.32 -13.88
CA GLY A 48 3.83 -1.09 -15.32
C GLY A 48 3.14 0.22 -15.76
N TYR A 49 2.75 0.31 -17.05
CA TYR A 49 2.32 1.58 -17.66
C TYR A 49 1.19 2.28 -16.89
N PHE A 50 1.37 3.58 -16.68
CA PHE A 50 0.56 4.46 -15.87
C PHE A 50 0.11 5.70 -16.67
N ASP A 51 -1.19 6.01 -16.62
CA ASP A 51 -1.70 7.32 -17.04
C ASP A 51 -1.40 8.40 -15.97
N GLU A 52 -1.70 9.67 -16.26
CA GLU A 52 -1.66 10.72 -15.22
C GLU A 52 -2.63 10.37 -14.08
N SER A 53 -2.15 10.45 -12.84
CA SER A 53 -2.98 10.26 -11.65
C SER A 53 -4.14 11.26 -11.61
N GLU A 54 -5.35 10.76 -11.38
CA GLU A 54 -6.57 11.59 -11.26
C GLU A 54 -6.97 11.71 -9.79
N PHE A 55 -7.18 12.94 -9.30
CA PHE A 55 -7.80 13.15 -7.99
C PHE A 55 -9.27 12.68 -8.02
N VAL A 56 -9.64 11.79 -7.10
CA VAL A 56 -11.00 11.22 -7.01
C VAL A 56 -11.81 11.96 -5.97
N GLU A 57 -11.33 11.98 -4.73
CA GLU A 57 -12.06 12.58 -3.61
C GLU A 57 -11.13 12.96 -2.46
N LYS A 58 -11.66 13.77 -1.55
CA LYS A 58 -11.09 14.05 -0.24
C LYS A 58 -12.19 13.94 0.81
N TYR A 59 -11.93 13.25 1.91
CA TYR A 59 -12.87 13.14 3.02
C TYR A 59 -12.16 13.05 4.35
N THR A 60 -12.80 13.50 5.42
CA THR A 60 -12.34 13.26 6.78
C THR A 60 -12.83 11.90 7.27
N LEU A 61 -11.92 11.06 7.76
CA LEU A 61 -12.29 9.74 8.27
C LEU A 61 -12.97 9.87 9.63
N THR A 62 -14.20 9.36 9.73
CA THR A 62 -14.99 9.37 10.97
C THR A 62 -15.69 8.03 11.13
N ASP A 63 -16.17 7.73 12.34
CA ASP A 63 -16.99 6.54 12.60
C ASP A 63 -18.23 6.46 11.71
N GLY A 64 -18.81 7.62 11.37
CA GLY A 64 -19.94 7.70 10.43
C GLY A 64 -19.50 7.28 9.03
N LYS A 65 -18.39 7.84 8.55
CA LYS A 65 -17.83 7.54 7.22
C LYS A 65 -17.49 6.06 7.08
N LEU A 66 -16.93 5.43 8.12
CA LEU A 66 -16.60 4.00 8.12
C LEU A 66 -17.82 3.08 8.01
N LYS A 67 -19.01 3.53 8.42
CA LYS A 67 -20.24 2.74 8.34
C LYS A 67 -20.87 2.79 6.95
N ASP A 68 -20.51 3.79 6.16
CA ASP A 68 -21.05 3.99 4.83
C ASP A 68 -20.33 3.08 3.82
N LEU A 69 -21.09 2.50 2.88
CA LEU A 69 -20.50 1.88 1.69
C LEU A 69 -20.09 2.96 0.68
N PRO A 70 -18.97 2.81 -0.03
CA PRO A 70 -18.06 1.65 -0.02
C PRO A 70 -16.94 1.73 1.03
N TYR A 71 -16.93 2.75 1.90
CA TYR A 71 -15.80 3.04 2.80
C TYR A 71 -15.52 1.94 3.81
N SER A 72 -16.53 1.29 4.39
CA SER A 72 -16.33 0.10 5.25
C SER A 72 -15.47 -0.96 4.54
N GLN A 73 -15.84 -1.33 3.32
CA GLN A 73 -15.13 -2.34 2.53
C GLN A 73 -13.71 -1.90 2.17
N ILE A 74 -13.52 -0.63 1.80
CA ILE A 74 -12.20 -0.08 1.47
C ILE A 74 -11.28 -0.12 2.69
N TRP A 75 -11.79 0.24 3.87
CA TRP A 75 -11.02 0.29 5.11
C TRP A 75 -10.69 -1.09 5.67
N ASP A 76 -11.56 -2.09 5.47
CA ASP A 76 -11.27 -3.50 5.79
C ASP A 76 -10.10 -4.07 4.96
N LEU A 77 -9.80 -3.46 3.81
CA LEU A 77 -8.72 -3.87 2.89
C LEU A 77 -7.41 -3.10 3.10
N GLN A 78 -7.28 -2.32 4.17
CA GLN A 78 -6.05 -1.62 4.52
C GLN A 78 -5.14 -2.44 5.44
N ARG A 79 -3.82 -2.24 5.30
CA ARG A 79 -2.83 -2.90 6.17
C ARG A 79 -2.81 -2.32 7.58
N ALA A 80 -3.08 -1.03 7.71
CA ALA A 80 -3.18 -0.34 8.99
C ALA A 80 -4.64 -0.23 9.43
N SER A 81 -4.84 -0.07 10.74
CA SER A 81 -6.19 0.09 11.30
C SER A 81 -6.74 1.46 10.95
N ALA A 82 -8.02 1.53 10.58
CA ALA A 82 -8.71 2.81 10.40
C ALA A 82 -8.61 3.72 11.64
N ASN A 83 -8.55 3.14 12.83
CA ASN A 83 -8.39 3.89 14.08
C ASN A 83 -7.13 4.77 14.11
N ASP A 84 -6.09 4.38 13.36
CA ASP A 84 -4.84 5.15 13.28
C ASP A 84 -4.99 6.47 12.51
N PHE A 85 -6.10 6.64 11.79
CA PHE A 85 -6.38 7.75 10.88
C PHE A 85 -7.66 8.51 11.26
N MET A 86 -8.22 8.27 12.43
CA MET A 86 -9.48 8.89 12.84
C MET A 86 -9.36 10.42 12.91
N ASN A 87 -10.31 11.09 12.27
CA ASN A 87 -10.37 12.53 12.08
C ASN A 87 -9.27 13.12 11.18
N GLU A 88 -8.50 12.27 10.50
CA GLU A 88 -7.56 12.72 9.47
C GLU A 88 -8.27 12.90 8.13
N ASP A 89 -7.70 13.78 7.31
CA ASP A 89 -8.13 14.01 5.94
C ASP A 89 -7.45 13.01 5.00
N ILE A 90 -8.27 12.25 4.29
CA ILE A 90 -7.85 11.22 3.35
C ILE A 90 -8.07 11.74 1.93
N GLU A 91 -7.01 11.76 1.13
CA GLU A 91 -7.05 12.09 -0.29
C GLU A 91 -6.91 10.82 -1.12
N VAL A 92 -7.76 10.65 -2.12
CA VAL A 92 -7.80 9.45 -2.97
C VAL A 92 -7.46 9.83 -4.41
N TYR A 93 -6.50 9.11 -4.99
CA TYR A 93 -6.07 9.28 -6.37
C TYR A 93 -6.20 7.98 -7.14
N LYS A 94 -6.73 8.04 -8.35
CA LYS A 94 -6.89 6.90 -9.24
C LYS A 94 -5.79 6.89 -10.30
N ILE A 95 -5.27 5.72 -10.59
CA ILE A 95 -4.34 5.48 -11.69
C ILE A 95 -4.66 4.14 -12.36
N LEU A 96 -4.52 4.09 -13.69
CA LEU A 96 -4.73 2.88 -14.47
C LEU A 96 -3.39 2.18 -14.66
N VAL A 97 -3.32 0.87 -14.39
CA VAL A 97 -2.08 0.08 -14.45
C VAL A 97 -2.26 -1.23 -15.21
N LYS A 98 -1.18 -1.82 -15.73
CA LYS A 98 -1.21 -3.04 -16.55
C LYS A 98 -0.51 -4.27 -15.97
N ASN A 99 0.42 -4.08 -15.04
CA ASN A 99 1.16 -5.16 -14.37
C ASN A 99 0.71 -5.31 -12.91
N HIS A 100 -0.60 -5.45 -12.71
CA HIS A 100 -1.19 -5.69 -11.40
C HIS A 100 -1.74 -7.12 -11.34
N ARG A 101 -1.84 -7.70 -10.14
CA ARG A 101 -2.36 -9.06 -9.94
C ARG A 101 -3.73 -9.26 -10.61
N LEU A 102 -4.57 -8.23 -10.53
CA LEU A 102 -5.92 -8.24 -11.09
C LEU A 102 -5.98 -7.98 -12.61
N SER A 103 -4.89 -7.53 -13.23
CA SER A 103 -4.82 -7.30 -14.68
C SER A 103 -4.98 -8.60 -15.48
N ASN A 104 -4.65 -9.75 -14.88
CA ASN A 104 -4.71 -11.05 -15.56
C ASN A 104 -5.95 -11.87 -15.18
N LEU A 105 -6.95 -11.27 -14.53
CA LEU A 105 -8.17 -11.98 -14.18
C LEU A 105 -8.97 -12.39 -15.44
N PRO A 106 -9.58 -13.59 -15.45
CA PRO A 106 -10.50 -13.98 -16.52
C PRO A 106 -11.61 -12.94 -16.71
N GLY A 107 -11.78 -12.47 -17.94
CA GLY A 107 -12.76 -11.43 -18.29
C GLY A 107 -12.19 -10.01 -18.32
N ASN A 108 -10.98 -9.77 -17.80
CA ASN A 108 -10.27 -8.50 -17.96
C ASN A 108 -9.60 -8.43 -19.34
N LYS A 109 -10.38 -8.12 -20.38
CA LYS A 109 -9.91 -8.11 -21.77
C LYS A 109 -8.85 -7.04 -22.06
N LEU A 110 -8.79 -5.99 -21.23
CA LEU A 110 -7.87 -4.86 -21.43
C LEU A 110 -6.54 -5.06 -20.69
N SER A 111 -6.44 -6.09 -19.84
CA SER A 111 -5.31 -6.31 -18.94
C SER A 111 -4.99 -5.08 -18.09
N GLU A 112 -6.04 -4.41 -17.61
CA GLU A 112 -5.96 -3.13 -16.91
C GLU A 112 -6.61 -3.22 -15.52
N THR A 113 -5.99 -2.60 -14.53
CA THR A 113 -6.54 -2.46 -13.18
C THR A 113 -6.59 -0.98 -12.81
N GLU A 114 -7.68 -0.53 -12.20
CA GLU A 114 -7.75 0.78 -11.55
C GLU A 114 -7.20 0.64 -10.13
N VAL A 115 -6.14 1.37 -9.82
CA VAL A 115 -5.55 1.45 -8.48
C VAL A 115 -5.92 2.80 -7.89
N PHE A 116 -6.45 2.78 -6.67
CA PHE A 116 -6.85 3.95 -5.91
C PHE A 116 -5.91 4.10 -4.72
N ILE A 117 -5.01 5.07 -4.79
CA ILE A 117 -3.98 5.35 -3.79
C ILE A 117 -4.57 6.30 -2.75
N MET A 118 -4.48 5.92 -1.49
CA MET A 118 -4.96 6.70 -0.35
C MET A 118 -3.79 7.39 0.35
N LEU A 119 -3.91 8.70 0.55
CA LEU A 119 -2.92 9.51 1.23
C LEU A 119 -3.51 10.13 2.49
N SER A 120 -2.73 10.16 3.57
CA SER A 120 -2.98 10.99 4.75
C SER A 120 -1.79 11.92 4.98
N ASP A 121 -2.06 13.21 5.14
CA ASP A 121 -1.04 14.27 5.28
C ASP A 121 0.03 14.22 4.17
N GLY A 122 -0.39 13.92 2.93
CA GLY A 122 0.50 13.80 1.76
C GLY A 122 1.32 12.52 1.68
N ASN A 123 1.22 11.62 2.67
CA ASN A 123 1.95 10.35 2.73
C ASN A 123 1.07 9.21 2.21
N ILE A 124 1.62 8.33 1.37
CA ILE A 124 0.88 7.15 0.89
C ILE A 124 0.70 6.16 2.04
N MET A 125 -0.54 5.86 2.42
CA MET A 125 -0.83 4.93 3.51
C MET A 125 -1.28 3.55 3.03
N GLY A 126 -1.67 3.44 1.77
CA GLY A 126 -2.30 2.26 1.19
C GLY A 126 -3.24 2.63 0.07
N GLY A 127 -4.33 1.87 -0.04
CA GLY A 127 -5.28 2.03 -1.13
C GLY A 127 -6.05 0.76 -1.43
N TYR A 128 -6.74 0.78 -2.55
CA TYR A 128 -7.54 -0.34 -3.04
C TYR A 128 -7.43 -0.45 -4.56
N SER A 129 -7.89 -1.57 -5.11
CA SER A 129 -7.85 -1.82 -6.55
C SER A 129 -9.15 -2.43 -7.04
N ILE A 130 -9.48 -2.15 -8.30
CA ILE A 130 -10.68 -2.65 -8.99
C ILE A 130 -10.24 -3.17 -10.37
N PRO A 131 -10.54 -4.43 -10.72
CA PRO A 131 -10.26 -4.94 -12.06
C PRO A 131 -11.22 -4.31 -13.07
N LYS A 132 -10.72 -4.01 -14.27
CA LYS A 132 -11.55 -3.47 -15.36
C LYS A 132 -12.31 -4.60 -16.08
N LEU A 133 -13.35 -5.10 -15.43
CA LEU A 133 -14.23 -6.16 -15.94
C LEU A 133 -15.49 -5.58 -16.61
N ASP A 134 -16.11 -6.37 -17.49
CA ASP A 134 -17.41 -6.03 -18.11
C ASP A 134 -18.58 -6.07 -17.09
N THR A 135 -18.33 -6.42 -15.83
CA THR A 135 -19.32 -6.53 -14.73
C THR A 135 -18.91 -5.68 -13.53
N VAL A 136 -19.86 -5.36 -12.64
CA VAL A 136 -19.55 -4.72 -11.35
C VAL A 136 -18.59 -5.62 -10.57
N GLY A 137 -17.35 -5.15 -10.40
CA GLY A 137 -16.29 -5.87 -9.69
C GLY A 137 -16.36 -5.64 -8.19
N SER A 138 -15.75 -6.54 -7.43
CA SER A 138 -15.47 -6.32 -6.00
C SER A 138 -14.28 -5.36 -5.84
N VAL A 139 -14.18 -4.74 -4.66
CA VAL A 139 -13.00 -3.98 -4.25
C VAL A 139 -11.98 -4.95 -3.65
N TYR A 140 -10.70 -4.76 -3.97
CA TYR A 140 -9.58 -5.50 -3.42
C TYR A 140 -8.59 -4.55 -2.75
N SER A 141 -7.68 -5.08 -1.93
CA SER A 141 -6.56 -4.29 -1.41
C SER A 141 -5.73 -3.71 -2.56
N ILE A 142 -4.83 -2.77 -2.26
CA ILE A 142 -4.00 -2.13 -3.29
C ILE A 142 -3.17 -3.12 -4.12
N ASP A 143 -2.88 -4.32 -3.58
CA ASP A 143 -2.16 -5.41 -4.25
C ASP A 143 -3.06 -6.47 -4.89
N GLY A 144 -4.38 -6.28 -4.79
CA GLY A 144 -5.36 -7.18 -5.37
C GLY A 144 -5.68 -8.40 -4.52
N TRP A 145 -5.42 -8.38 -3.21
CA TRP A 145 -5.91 -9.40 -2.27
C TRP A 145 -7.34 -9.12 -1.83
N ASP A 146 -8.14 -10.17 -1.70
CA ASP A 146 -9.38 -10.12 -0.92
C ASP A 146 -9.10 -10.08 0.60
N ASN A 147 -10.13 -9.99 1.43
CA ASN A 147 -9.99 -9.89 2.89
C ASN A 147 -9.30 -11.11 3.53
N ASP A 148 -9.61 -12.32 3.05
CA ASP A 148 -9.06 -13.56 3.60
C ASP A 148 -7.57 -13.69 3.25
N GLU A 149 -7.22 -13.34 2.02
CA GLU A 149 -5.84 -13.28 1.54
C GLU A 149 -5.04 -12.19 2.26
N LEU A 150 -5.60 -10.98 2.40
CA LEU A 150 -4.96 -9.89 3.15
C LEU A 150 -4.71 -10.29 4.61
N THR A 151 -5.68 -10.95 5.24
CA THR A 151 -5.53 -11.44 6.63
C THR A 151 -4.36 -12.43 6.75
N LYS A 152 -4.22 -13.36 5.79
CA LYS A 152 -3.09 -14.30 5.76
C LYS A 152 -1.76 -13.57 5.51
N GLU A 153 -1.76 -12.56 4.64
CA GLU A 153 -0.57 -11.76 4.35
C GLU A 153 -0.12 -10.93 5.56
N LEU A 154 -1.05 -10.32 6.30
CA LEU A 154 -0.75 -9.59 7.53
C LEU A 154 -0.36 -10.51 8.68
N LYS A 155 -0.89 -11.75 8.72
CA LYS A 155 -0.41 -12.77 9.65
C LYS A 155 1.04 -13.15 9.37
N ALA A 156 1.44 -13.26 8.10
CA ALA A 156 2.80 -13.59 7.71
C ALA A 156 3.77 -12.39 7.77
N ASN A 157 3.27 -11.17 7.52
CA ASN A 157 4.03 -9.93 7.48
C ASN A 157 3.34 -8.90 8.39
N PRO A 158 3.49 -9.02 9.71
CA PRO A 158 2.78 -8.16 10.64
C PRO A 158 3.23 -6.70 10.51
N VAL A 159 2.31 -5.78 10.80
CA VAL A 159 2.64 -4.38 11.00
C VAL A 159 3.46 -4.24 12.27
N VAL A 160 4.60 -3.56 12.16
CA VAL A 160 5.51 -3.26 13.26
C VAL A 160 5.42 -1.78 13.58
N GLU A 161 5.19 -1.47 14.86
CA GLU A 161 5.23 -0.12 15.38
C GLU A 161 6.61 0.20 15.94
N THR A 162 7.20 1.31 15.51
CA THR A 162 8.51 1.78 15.97
C THR A 162 8.63 3.29 15.92
N LYS A 163 9.29 3.85 16.94
CA LYS A 163 9.60 5.29 17.01
C LYS A 163 10.90 5.64 16.31
N SER A 164 11.64 4.64 15.83
CA SER A 164 12.88 4.89 15.08
C SER A 164 12.56 5.60 13.77
N THR A 165 13.41 6.54 13.39
CA THR A 165 13.42 7.14 12.05
C THR A 165 14.55 6.59 11.19
N ASP A 166 15.42 5.75 11.75
CA ASP A 166 16.49 5.09 11.00
C ASP A 166 15.92 3.89 10.24
N LYS A 167 15.95 3.96 8.90
CA LYS A 167 15.38 2.93 8.00
C LYS A 167 16.04 1.57 8.16
N LYS A 168 17.30 1.47 8.59
CA LYS A 168 17.96 0.17 8.86
C LYS A 168 17.47 -0.46 10.15
N ILE A 169 17.22 0.36 11.18
CA ILE A 169 16.59 -0.10 12.43
C ILE A 169 15.16 -0.54 12.13
N ILE A 170 14.38 0.28 11.41
CA ILE A 170 13.01 -0.07 10.97
C ILE A 170 13.02 -1.39 10.21
N ALA A 171 13.93 -1.55 9.25
CA ALA A 171 14.07 -2.80 8.48
C ALA A 171 14.37 -4.01 9.36
N THR A 172 15.27 -3.86 10.33
CA THR A 172 15.62 -4.92 11.29
C THR A 172 14.41 -5.34 12.11
N GLU A 173 13.62 -4.38 12.58
CA GLU A 173 12.42 -4.62 13.40
C GLU A 173 11.28 -5.23 12.58
N VAL A 174 11.02 -4.71 11.38
CA VAL A 174 10.04 -5.26 10.43
C VAL A 174 10.39 -6.70 10.06
N TYR A 175 11.65 -6.97 9.71
CA TYR A 175 12.06 -8.32 9.33
C TYR A 175 12.11 -9.29 10.53
N THR A 176 12.44 -8.78 11.72
CA THR A 176 12.25 -9.52 12.98
C THR A 176 10.79 -9.92 13.19
N GLY A 177 9.85 -9.00 12.94
CA GLY A 177 8.42 -9.28 12.98
C GLY A 177 8.04 -10.41 12.02
N TYR A 178 8.55 -10.36 10.79
CA TYR A 178 8.38 -11.43 9.78
C TYR A 178 8.93 -12.78 10.26
N ILE A 179 10.16 -12.86 10.79
CA ILE A 179 10.73 -14.12 11.28
C ILE A 179 9.88 -14.69 12.42
N LYS A 180 9.49 -13.86 13.39
CA LYS A 180 8.67 -14.28 14.53
C LYS A 180 7.30 -14.78 14.10
N ALA A 181 6.65 -14.07 13.18
CA ALA A 181 5.37 -14.48 12.60
C ALA A 181 5.44 -15.82 11.86
N ASN A 182 6.60 -16.19 11.33
CA ASN A 182 6.83 -17.44 10.59
C ASN A 182 7.74 -18.42 11.37
N SER A 183 7.77 -18.31 12.70
CA SER A 183 8.58 -19.14 13.60
C SER A 183 7.96 -20.51 13.93
N THR A 184 6.76 -20.77 13.44
CA THR A 184 6.06 -22.06 13.51
C THR A 184 5.66 -22.51 12.11
N ASP A 185 5.19 -23.74 11.99
CA ASP A 185 4.68 -24.28 10.73
C ASP A 185 3.18 -24.01 10.50
N TRP A 186 2.64 -22.93 11.08
CA TRP A 186 1.21 -22.62 11.04
C TRP A 186 0.62 -22.63 9.63
N ARG A 187 1.39 -22.21 8.62
CA ARG A 187 0.97 -22.20 7.22
C ARG A 187 0.69 -23.62 6.72
N ASN A 188 1.51 -24.59 7.11
CA ASN A 188 1.33 -26.00 6.78
C ASN A 188 0.07 -26.56 7.45
N VAL A 189 -0.16 -26.23 8.73
CA VAL A 189 -1.38 -26.61 9.46
C VAL A 189 -2.64 -26.11 8.75
N GLU A 190 -2.68 -24.82 8.41
CA GLU A 190 -3.85 -24.21 7.79
C GLU A 190 -4.11 -24.71 6.37
N ILE A 191 -3.06 -24.75 5.53
CA ILE A 191 -3.21 -25.18 4.12
C ILE A 191 -3.63 -26.64 4.03
N ASN A 192 -3.01 -27.50 4.85
CA ASN A 192 -3.29 -28.94 4.82
C ASN A 192 -4.40 -29.36 5.80
N LYS A 193 -5.03 -28.40 6.49
CA LYS A 193 -6.12 -28.63 7.47
C LYS A 193 -5.76 -29.71 8.49
N LEU A 194 -4.54 -29.63 9.03
CA LEU A 194 -4.03 -30.62 9.98
C LEU A 194 -4.74 -30.46 11.32
N ASP A 195 -5.20 -31.57 11.91
CA ASP A 195 -5.85 -31.59 13.22
C ASP A 195 -4.81 -31.58 14.35
N ARG A 196 -4.03 -30.51 14.42
CA ARG A 196 -3.04 -30.24 15.46
C ARG A 196 -2.63 -28.77 15.47
N GLU A 197 -2.08 -28.33 16.60
CA GLU A 197 -1.51 -26.98 16.72
C GLU A 197 -0.21 -26.82 15.89
N PRO A 198 0.11 -25.59 15.45
CA PRO A 198 1.40 -25.26 14.86
C PRO A 198 2.57 -25.61 15.78
N ILE A 199 3.60 -26.25 15.21
CA ILE A 199 4.82 -26.58 15.95
C ILE A 199 5.91 -25.55 15.68
N GLN A 200 6.75 -25.29 16.68
CA GLN A 200 7.88 -24.38 16.54
C GLN A 200 8.89 -24.90 15.49
N THR A 201 9.32 -24.01 14.59
CA THR A 201 10.29 -24.30 13.53
C THR A 201 11.57 -23.46 13.64
N VAL A 202 11.48 -22.30 14.29
CA VAL A 202 12.62 -21.40 14.55
C VAL A 202 12.90 -21.35 16.06
N LEU A 203 14.12 -21.71 16.43
CA LEU A 203 14.61 -21.69 17.81
C LEU A 203 15.31 -20.36 18.15
N ASP A 204 16.02 -19.80 17.19
CA ASP A 204 16.78 -18.55 17.33
C ASP A 204 17.04 -17.94 15.95
N TYR A 205 17.40 -16.66 15.90
CA TYR A 205 17.75 -15.97 14.66
C TYR A 205 18.73 -14.82 14.90
N LYS A 206 19.44 -14.43 13.84
CA LYS A 206 20.30 -13.25 13.84
C LYS A 206 20.14 -12.51 12.53
N ILE A 207 19.87 -11.20 12.60
CA ILE A 207 20.03 -10.32 11.44
C ILE A 207 21.51 -9.94 11.36
N THR A 208 22.17 -10.30 10.26
CA THR A 208 23.62 -10.13 10.10
C THR A 208 23.97 -8.88 9.30
N SER A 209 23.10 -8.45 8.39
CA SER A 209 23.30 -7.22 7.62
C SER A 209 22.00 -6.63 7.11
N ILE A 210 21.98 -5.30 6.96
CA ILE A 210 20.93 -4.53 6.29
C ILE A 210 21.60 -3.52 5.37
N ASN A 211 21.33 -3.62 4.07
CA ASN A 211 21.85 -2.73 3.05
C ASN A 211 20.68 -2.13 2.26
N MET A 212 20.65 -0.80 2.13
CA MET A 212 19.63 -0.12 1.32
C MET A 212 19.89 -0.41 -0.16
N THR A 213 18.83 -0.69 -0.92
CA THR A 213 18.91 -0.91 -2.37
C THR A 213 18.08 0.12 -3.14
N ASN A 214 16.96 0.55 -2.55
CA ASN A 214 16.16 1.66 -3.04
C ASN A 214 15.55 2.41 -1.84
N GLU A 215 15.40 3.72 -1.94
CA GLU A 215 14.98 4.54 -0.81
C GLU A 215 14.11 5.72 -1.23
N PHE A 216 12.87 5.71 -0.75
CA PHE A 216 11.96 6.85 -0.71
C PHE A 216 11.59 7.14 0.74
N ASP A 217 10.78 8.17 0.98
CA ASP A 217 10.47 8.62 2.34
C ASP A 217 9.61 7.60 3.10
N ASP A 218 8.52 7.14 2.49
CA ASP A 218 7.57 6.23 3.12
C ASP A 218 7.71 4.77 2.67
N PHE A 219 8.52 4.47 1.65
CA PHE A 219 8.78 3.12 1.20
C PHE A 219 10.20 2.93 0.70
N PHE A 220 10.76 1.75 0.91
CA PHE A 220 12.15 1.47 0.59
C PHE A 220 12.40 -0.03 0.48
N THR A 221 13.48 -0.38 -0.21
CA THR A 221 13.93 -1.77 -0.34
C THR A 221 15.26 -1.95 0.37
N VAL A 222 15.39 -3.05 1.09
CA VAL A 222 16.64 -3.49 1.71
C VAL A 222 17.03 -4.87 1.23
N SER A 223 18.33 -5.11 1.09
CA SER A 223 18.93 -6.44 1.14
C SER A 223 19.24 -6.77 2.59
N ILE A 224 18.83 -7.97 3.01
CA ILE A 224 18.89 -8.45 4.39
C ILE A 224 19.70 -9.74 4.41
N GLY A 225 20.77 -9.77 5.20
CA GLY A 225 21.46 -10.99 5.58
C GLY A 225 20.98 -11.47 6.95
N TYR A 226 20.79 -12.78 7.11
CA TYR A 226 20.32 -13.35 8.36
C TYR A 226 20.72 -14.82 8.52
N ASP A 227 20.73 -15.28 9.77
CA ASP A 227 20.93 -16.67 10.16
C ASP A 227 19.69 -17.15 10.93
N ILE A 228 19.34 -18.43 10.77
CA ILE A 228 18.19 -19.05 11.46
C ILE A 228 18.66 -20.33 12.14
N LYS A 229 18.39 -20.47 13.43
CA LYS A 229 18.50 -21.75 14.13
C LYS A 229 17.17 -22.48 14.01
N SER A 230 17.16 -23.62 13.34
CA SER A 230 15.94 -24.37 13.04
C SER A 230 15.81 -25.65 13.85
N VAL A 231 14.59 -26.19 13.93
CA VAL A 231 14.38 -27.58 14.34
C VAL A 231 14.76 -28.50 13.17
N LYS A 232 15.55 -29.55 13.45
CA LYS A 232 16.22 -30.41 12.46
C LYS A 232 15.32 -31.05 11.39
N GLU A 233 14.02 -31.21 11.65
CA GLU A 233 13.15 -32.07 10.84
C GLU A 233 12.04 -31.35 10.05
N SER A 234 11.86 -30.03 10.21
CA SER A 234 10.90 -29.30 9.38
C SER A 234 11.14 -27.79 9.41
N SER A 235 11.94 -27.26 8.49
CA SER A 235 11.92 -25.81 8.34
C SER A 235 11.88 -25.40 6.89
N GLN A 236 10.79 -24.72 6.54
CA GLN A 236 10.66 -23.85 5.36
C GLN A 236 11.86 -22.90 5.19
N TRP A 237 12.65 -22.72 6.26
CA TRP A 237 13.88 -21.93 6.32
C TRP A 237 15.11 -22.65 5.76
N VAL A 238 15.12 -23.98 5.61
CA VAL A 238 16.18 -24.74 4.92
C VAL A 238 16.17 -24.46 3.42
N ALA A 239 15.00 -24.21 2.83
CA ALA A 239 14.91 -23.92 1.41
C ALA A 239 15.56 -22.56 1.04
N GLY A 240 16.05 -22.48 -0.19
CA GLY A 240 16.64 -21.26 -0.77
C GLY A 240 18.14 -21.18 -0.57
N ASN A 241 18.63 -19.98 -0.24
CA ASN A 241 20.04 -19.69 -0.01
C ASN A 241 20.47 -19.97 1.45
N GLY A 242 21.78 -19.87 1.70
CA GLY A 242 22.41 -20.15 2.98
C GLY A 242 23.15 -21.48 3.00
N GLU A 243 23.79 -21.76 4.12
CA GLU A 243 24.66 -22.93 4.32
C GLU A 243 24.34 -23.60 5.66
N ASP A 244 24.50 -24.92 5.72
CA ASP A 244 24.39 -25.67 6.97
C ASP A 244 25.50 -25.25 7.94
N GLY A 245 25.09 -24.69 9.07
CA GLY A 245 25.94 -24.34 10.19
C GLY A 245 25.88 -25.38 11.32
N PRO A 246 26.72 -25.23 12.35
CA PRO A 246 26.68 -26.10 13.53
C PRO A 246 25.35 -25.92 14.29
N ASP A 247 24.96 -26.92 15.09
CA ASP A 247 23.82 -26.83 16.02
C ASP A 247 22.49 -26.40 15.35
N ASN A 248 22.24 -26.94 14.16
CA ASN A 248 21.06 -26.68 13.32
C ASN A 248 20.88 -25.21 12.91
N TRP A 249 21.96 -24.43 12.91
CA TRP A 249 21.97 -23.12 12.26
C TRP A 249 21.98 -23.28 10.75
N ILE A 250 21.26 -22.39 10.08
CA ILE A 250 21.36 -22.13 8.65
C ILE A 250 21.90 -20.71 8.56
N ILE A 251 23.13 -20.58 8.11
CA ILE A 251 23.89 -19.33 8.13
C ILE A 251 23.96 -18.70 6.74
N ASN A 252 24.30 -17.42 6.68
CA ASN A 252 24.50 -16.67 5.44
C ASN A 252 23.26 -16.66 4.53
N LYS A 253 22.05 -16.71 5.09
CA LYS A 253 20.85 -16.50 4.29
C LYS A 253 20.77 -15.04 3.88
N SER A 254 20.18 -14.80 2.72
CA SER A 254 19.96 -13.45 2.22
C SER A 254 18.59 -13.31 1.57
N GLY A 255 18.11 -12.07 1.46
CA GLY A 255 16.89 -11.77 0.73
C GLY A 255 16.71 -10.28 0.57
N PHE A 256 15.67 -9.90 -0.16
CA PHE A 256 15.22 -8.52 -0.27
C PHE A 256 13.87 -8.36 0.43
N ALA A 257 13.66 -7.19 1.02
CA ALA A 257 12.38 -6.81 1.59
C ALA A 257 12.01 -5.40 1.15
N ASP A 258 10.82 -5.30 0.56
CA ASP A 258 10.16 -4.02 0.32
C ASP A 258 9.35 -3.66 1.55
N ILE A 259 9.62 -2.49 2.12
CA ILE A 259 9.03 -2.00 3.36
C ILE A 259 8.28 -0.72 3.07
N MET A 260 7.09 -0.59 3.64
CA MET A 260 6.23 0.57 3.49
C MET A 260 5.74 1.02 4.86
N LYS A 261 5.72 2.32 5.07
CA LYS A 261 5.04 2.99 6.17
C LYS A 261 3.55 3.02 5.85
N VAL A 262 2.74 2.50 6.77
CA VAL A 262 1.28 2.35 6.58
C VAL A 262 0.49 3.17 7.59
N GLY A 263 1.16 3.93 8.45
CA GLY A 263 0.57 4.81 9.45
C GLY A 263 1.65 5.50 10.28
N LYS A 264 1.24 6.28 11.28
CA LYS A 264 2.19 6.93 12.17
C LYS A 264 3.03 5.88 12.90
N ASN A 265 4.35 5.91 12.69
CA ASN A 265 5.30 4.97 13.30
C ASN A 265 5.05 3.50 12.96
N LYS A 266 4.26 3.19 11.92
CA LYS A 266 3.86 1.82 11.58
C LYS A 266 4.37 1.43 10.21
N TYR A 267 5.05 0.29 10.15
CA TYR A 267 5.73 -0.21 8.97
C TYR A 267 5.41 -1.67 8.73
N VAL A 268 5.45 -2.10 7.47
CA VAL A 268 5.15 -3.48 7.09
C VAL A 268 6.00 -3.90 5.91
N LYS A 269 6.36 -5.18 5.89
CA LYS A 269 6.98 -5.81 4.72
C LYS A 269 5.89 -6.12 3.71
N ILE A 270 5.91 -5.48 2.55
CA ILE A 270 4.88 -5.66 1.52
C ILE A 270 5.25 -6.72 0.48
N LYS A 271 6.55 -6.90 0.21
CA LYS A 271 7.09 -7.94 -0.68
C LYS A 271 8.41 -8.45 -0.15
N GLY A 272 8.75 -9.67 -0.52
CA GLY A 272 10.09 -10.22 -0.31
C GLY A 272 10.43 -11.20 -1.42
N TYR A 273 11.69 -11.24 -1.79
CA TYR A 273 12.20 -12.16 -2.80
C TYR A 273 13.63 -12.55 -2.46
N THR A 274 14.01 -13.76 -2.84
CA THR A 274 15.37 -14.26 -2.71
C THR A 274 16.17 -13.80 -3.92
N GLY A 275 17.38 -13.27 -3.68
CA GLY A 275 18.38 -13.09 -4.73
C GLY A 275 18.99 -14.41 -5.17
#